data_AF-A0A920E8Q1-F1
#
_entry.id   AF-A0A920E8Q1-F1
#
_cell.length_a   1.000
_cell.length_b   1.000
_cell.length_c   1.000
_cell.angle_alpha   90.00
_cell.angle_beta   90.00
_cell.angle_gamma   90.00
#
_symmetry.space_group_name_H-M   'P 1'
#
loop_
_entity.id
_entity.type
_entity.pdbx_description
1 polymer ?
#
loop_
_entity_poly.entity_id
_entity_poly.type
_entity_poly.pdbx_seq_one_letter_code
_entity_poly.pdbx_strand_id
1 'polypeptide(L)'
;MTANTRKPMTFFGSFVLLSAIVSFFGFHIVSGERGLLARPGLELKIVQAEEQLALLNKHQRFLQQRIALLHSGSVDADILAETARSELGLYGPNDVIVSIDMSDLKF
;
A
#
# COMPACT_ATOMS: atom_id res chain seq x y z
N MET A 1 -38.61 -42.70 53.23
CA MET A 1 -37.64 -42.98 52.14
C MET A 1 -37.45 -41.68 51.37
N THR A 2 -36.25 -41.10 51.44
CA THR A 2 -35.98 -39.66 51.30
C THR A 2 -36.12 -39.13 49.87
N ALA A 3 -36.89 -38.05 49.71
CA ALA A 3 -37.08 -37.36 48.44
C ALA A 3 -35.81 -36.57 48.05
N ASN A 4 -35.35 -36.82 46.82
CA ASN A 4 -34.13 -36.26 46.24
C ASN A 4 -34.33 -34.78 45.85
N THR A 5 -33.96 -33.86 46.75
CA THR A 5 -34.05 -32.40 46.59
C THR A 5 -32.82 -31.77 45.89
N ARG A 6 -32.08 -32.53 45.08
CA ARG A 6 -30.86 -32.02 44.41
C ARG A 6 -31.09 -31.19 43.14
N LYS A 7 -32.32 -31.17 42.60
CA LYS A 7 -32.65 -30.51 41.33
C LYS A 7 -32.62 -28.96 41.32
N PRO A 8 -33.04 -28.21 42.36
CA PRO A 8 -33.03 -26.74 42.28
C PRO A 8 -31.60 -26.19 42.34
N MET A 9 -30.70 -26.82 43.10
CA MET A 9 -29.32 -26.36 43.27
C MET A 9 -28.51 -26.46 41.98
N THR A 10 -28.74 -27.50 41.16
CA THR A 10 -28.12 -27.61 39.83
C THR A 10 -28.70 -26.62 38.83
N PHE A 11 -29.97 -26.23 38.98
CA PHE A 11 -30.61 -25.24 38.11
C PHE A 11 -30.07 -23.83 38.35
N PHE A 12 -29.92 -23.44 39.62
CA PHE A 12 -29.25 -22.17 39.97
C PHE A 12 -27.79 -22.15 39.52
N GLY A 13 -27.04 -23.24 39.73
CA GLY A 13 -25.66 -23.34 39.25
C GLY A 13 -25.56 -23.25 37.72
N SER A 14 -26.44 -23.93 36.99
CA SER A 14 -26.50 -23.86 35.52
C SER A 14 -26.87 -22.47 35.01
N PHE A 15 -27.79 -21.78 35.68
CA PHE A 15 -28.18 -20.42 35.32
C PHE A 15 -27.04 -19.42 35.50
N VAL A 16 -26.33 -19.49 36.64
CA VAL A 16 -25.16 -18.64 36.90
C VAL A 16 -24.06 -18.90 35.87
N LEU A 17 -23.78 -20.17 35.56
CA LEU A 17 -22.78 -20.53 34.55
C LEU A 17 -23.15 -19.99 33.16
N LEU A 18 -24.41 -20.16 32.75
CA LEU A 18 -24.90 -19.65 31.46
C LEU A 18 -24.79 -18.12 31.41
N SER A 19 -25.17 -17.42 32.47
CA SER A 19 -25.07 -15.97 32.57
C SER A 19 -23.62 -15.48 32.49
N ALA A 20 -22.68 -16.19 33.13
CA ALA A 20 -21.26 -15.88 33.07
C ALA A 20 -20.70 -16.06 31.66
N ILE A 21 -21.06 -17.16 30.98
CA ILE A 21 -20.67 -17.42 29.59
C ILE A 21 -21.20 -16.31 28.68
N VAL A 22 -22.50 -15.99 28.76
CA VAL A 22 -23.11 -14.94 27.93
C VAL A 22 -22.48 -13.58 28.19
N SER A 23 -22.19 -13.23 29.45
CA SER A 23 -21.53 -11.96 29.80
C SER A 23 -20.10 -11.90 29.27
N PHE A 24 -19.34 -12.99 29.39
CA PHE A 24 -17.97 -13.09 28.88
C PHE A 24 -17.93 -12.90 27.36
N PHE A 25 -18.72 -13.68 26.62
CA PHE A 25 -18.78 -13.56 25.16
C PHE A 25 -19.39 -12.23 24.71
N GLY A 26 -20.42 -11.73 25.39
CA GLY A 26 -21.04 -10.43 25.11
C GLY A 26 -20.04 -9.27 25.25
N PHE A 27 -19.29 -9.23 26.36
CA PHE A 27 -18.24 -8.22 26.55
C PHE A 27 -17.12 -8.35 25.52
N HIS A 28 -16.66 -9.57 25.22
CA HIS A 28 -15.59 -9.79 24.26
C HIS A 28 -15.98 -9.49 22.80
N ILE A 29 -17.26 -9.65 22.43
CA ILE A 29 -17.77 -9.24 21.10
C ILE A 29 -17.79 -7.72 20.95
N VAL A 30 -18.02 -6.99 22.05
CA VAL A 30 -18.04 -5.52 22.04
C VAL A 30 -16.62 -4.94 22.10
N SER A 31 -15.77 -5.49 22.98
CA SER A 31 -14.43 -4.96 23.28
C SER A 31 -13.30 -5.58 22.45
N GLY A 32 -13.58 -6.59 21.63
CA GLY A 32 -12.57 -7.23 20.79
C GLY A 32 -12.07 -6.32 19.66
N GLU A 33 -10.85 -6.58 19.18
CA GLU A 33 -10.20 -5.85 18.07
C GLU A 33 -11.01 -5.88 16.76
N ARG A 34 -11.92 -6.84 16.62
CA ARG A 34 -12.91 -6.97 15.51
C ARG A 34 -14.35 -6.76 15.97
N GLY A 35 -14.54 -6.25 17.18
CA GLY A 35 -15.84 -5.98 17.77
C GLY A 35 -16.57 -4.82 17.11
N LEU A 36 -17.84 -4.65 17.45
CA LEU A 36 -18.72 -3.63 16.85
C LEU A 36 -18.14 -2.20 16.94
N LEU A 37 -17.35 -1.91 17.97
CA LEU A 37 -16.71 -0.61 18.21
C LEU A 37 -15.48 -0.34 17.32
N ALA A 38 -14.86 -1.37 16.73
CA ALA A 38 -13.68 -1.23 15.88
C ALA A 38 -14.01 -0.87 14.42
N ARG A 39 -15.29 -0.96 14.03
CA ARG A 39 -15.76 -0.71 12.66
C ARG A 39 -15.41 0.68 12.11
N PRO A 40 -15.57 1.79 12.85
CA PRO A 40 -15.29 3.12 12.31
C PRO A 40 -13.81 3.33 11.98
N GLY A 41 -12.92 2.78 12.83
CA GLY A 41 -11.47 2.86 12.60
C GLY A 41 -11.00 2.00 11.43
N LEU A 42 -11.64 0.85 11.21
CA LEU A 42 -11.36 0.00 10.04
C LEU A 42 -11.83 0.64 8.75
N GLU A 43 -13.04 1.21 8.75
CA GLU A 43 -13.62 1.88 7.58
C GLU A 43 -12.78 3.07 7.15
N LEU A 44 -12.30 3.88 8.11
CA LEU A 44 -11.36 4.97 7.81
C LEU A 44 -10.06 4.47 7.17
N LYS A 45 -9.49 3.37 7.68
CA LYS A 45 -8.27 2.77 7.11
C LYS A 45 -8.51 2.24 5.69
N ILE A 46 -9.67 1.66 5.42
CA ILE A 46 -10.06 1.21 4.08
C ILE A 46 -10.12 2.40 3.14
N VAL A 47 -10.83 3.47 3.52
CA VAL A 47 -10.94 4.69 2.71
C VAL A 47 -9.56 5.30 2.43
N GLN A 48 -8.69 5.38 3.42
CA GLN A 48 -7.32 5.88 3.25
C GLN A 48 -6.50 5.01 2.30
N ALA A 49 -6.59 3.68 2.42
CA ALA A 49 -5.88 2.76 1.55
C ALA A 49 -6.39 2.84 0.10
N GLU A 50 -7.71 2.97 -0.10
CA GLU A 50 -8.32 3.16 -1.41
C GLU A 50 -7.90 4.48 -2.06
N GLU A 51 -7.82 5.57 -1.30
CA GLU A 51 -7.33 6.86 -1.79
C GLU A 51 -5.86 6.77 -2.22
N GLN A 52 -5.00 6.16 -1.40
CA GLN A 52 -3.61 5.92 -1.75
C GLN A 52 -3.46 5.07 -3.02
N LEU A 53 -4.26 4.01 -3.13
CA LEU A 53 -4.29 3.16 -4.32
C LEU A 53 -4.72 3.94 -5.57
N ALA A 54 -5.72 4.82 -5.45
CA ALA A 54 -6.18 5.65 -6.55
C ALA A 54 -5.10 6.63 -7.03
N LEU A 55 -4.37 7.25 -6.09
CA LEU A 55 -3.25 8.15 -6.40
C LEU A 55 -2.11 7.39 -7.09
N LEU A 56 -1.72 6.24 -6.55
CA LEU A 56 -0.63 5.44 -7.09
C LEU A 56 -0.96 4.93 -8.51
N ASN A 57 -2.19 4.48 -8.73
CA ASN A 57 -2.65 4.07 -10.05
C ASN A 57 -2.66 5.21 -11.06
N LYS A 58 -3.02 6.44 -10.66
CA LYS A 58 -2.92 7.61 -11.53
C LYS A 58 -1.46 7.88 -11.91
N HIS A 59 -0.55 7.82 -10.95
CA HIS A 59 0.88 8.03 -11.20
C HIS A 59 1.47 6.95 -12.10
N GLN A 60 1.13 5.68 -11.84
CA GLN A 60 1.55 4.56 -12.67
C GLN A 60 1.07 4.73 -14.11
N ARG A 61 -0.21 5.07 -14.34
CA ARG A 61 -0.73 5.30 -15.69
C ARG A 61 -0.02 6.45 -16.40
N PHE A 62 0.26 7.54 -15.69
CA PHE A 62 1.01 8.66 -16.25
C PHE A 62 2.41 8.25 -16.70
N LEU A 63 3.15 7.52 -15.85
CA LEU A 63 4.47 6.99 -16.19
C LEU A 63 4.40 5.97 -17.32
N GLN A 64 3.44 5.06 -17.30
CA GLN A 64 3.23 4.06 -18.36
C GLN A 64 2.96 4.73 -19.71
N GLN A 65 2.15 5.79 -19.75
CA GLN A 65 1.93 6.55 -20.97
C GLN A 65 3.23 7.20 -21.47
N ARG A 66 4.02 7.78 -20.56
CA ARG A 66 5.30 8.39 -20.91
C ARG A 66 6.32 7.36 -21.41
N ILE A 67 6.38 6.20 -20.77
CA ILE A 67 7.20 5.07 -21.21
C ILE A 67 6.71 4.57 -22.56
N ALA A 68 5.40 4.43 -22.78
CA ALA A 68 4.85 4.00 -24.06
C ALA A 68 5.23 4.96 -25.21
N LEU A 69 5.20 6.27 -24.96
CA LEU A 69 5.68 7.28 -25.91
C LEU A 69 7.19 7.18 -26.20
N LEU A 70 7.99 6.71 -25.22
CA LEU A 70 9.43 6.48 -25.40
C LEU A 70 9.74 5.10 -26.02
N HIS A 71 8.84 4.12 -25.85
CA HIS A 71 9.08 2.73 -26.20
C HIS A 71 8.56 2.35 -27.60
N SER A 72 7.62 3.11 -28.18
CA SER A 72 6.95 2.73 -29.43
C SER A 72 7.79 2.87 -30.72
N GLY A 73 9.12 2.71 -30.69
CA GLY A 73 9.90 2.68 -31.93
C GLY A 73 11.31 2.10 -31.81
N SER A 74 12.11 2.65 -30.92
CA SER A 74 13.50 2.29 -30.63
C SER A 74 14.00 3.38 -29.68
N VAL A 75 15.06 3.13 -28.90
CA VAL A 75 15.78 4.26 -28.30
C VAL A 75 16.14 5.21 -29.43
N ASP A 76 15.83 6.49 -29.29
CA ASP A 76 16.20 7.50 -30.28
C ASP A 76 17.70 7.41 -30.51
N ALA A 77 18.09 7.12 -31.76
CA ALA A 77 19.48 6.90 -32.12
C ALA A 77 20.34 8.13 -31.76
N ASP A 78 19.76 9.33 -31.78
CA ASP A 78 20.44 10.57 -31.45
C ASP A 78 20.66 10.70 -29.95
N ILE A 79 19.64 10.40 -29.13
CA ILE A 79 19.78 10.36 -27.66
C ILE A 79 20.75 9.26 -27.22
N LEU A 80 20.73 8.11 -27.89
CA LEU A 80 21.68 7.02 -27.65
C LEU A 80 23.11 7.45 -28.00
N ALA A 81 23.30 8.09 -29.15
CA ALA A 81 24.61 8.57 -29.59
C ALA A 81 25.13 9.69 -28.67
N GLU A 82 24.26 10.59 -28.22
CA GLU A 82 24.61 11.66 -27.28
C GLU A 82 25.00 11.08 -25.92
N THR A 83 24.21 10.13 -25.39
CA THR A 83 24.53 9.45 -24.13
C THR A 83 25.84 8.66 -24.24
N ALA A 84 26.06 7.96 -25.35
CA ALA A 84 27.31 7.22 -25.57
C ALA A 84 28.53 8.15 -25.69
N ARG A 85 28.40 9.33 -26.31
CA ARG A 85 29.48 10.33 -26.37
C ARG A 85 29.74 10.96 -25.00
N SER A 86 28.67 11.37 -24.29
CA SER A 86 28.75 12.04 -23.00
C SER A 86 29.28 11.11 -21.89
N GLU A 87 28.73 9.91 -21.76
CA GLU A 87 29.02 9.00 -20.63
C GLU A 87 30.18 8.05 -20.92
N LEU A 88 30.32 7.58 -22.17
CA LEU A 88 31.30 6.55 -22.54
C LEU A 88 32.45 7.11 -23.38
N GLY A 89 32.41 8.40 -23.76
CA GLY A 89 33.41 8.98 -24.64
C GLY A 89 33.49 8.31 -26.00
N LEU A 90 32.37 7.74 -26.48
CA LEU A 90 32.33 6.94 -27.70
C LEU A 90 32.26 7.85 -28.94
N TYR A 91 33.41 8.21 -29.49
CA TYR A 91 33.52 9.07 -30.69
C TYR A 91 33.94 8.29 -31.93
N GLY A 92 33.46 8.73 -33.09
CA GLY A 92 33.90 8.20 -34.39
C GLY A 92 35.32 8.65 -34.75
N PRO A 93 36.01 7.93 -35.66
CA PRO A 93 37.38 8.28 -36.08
C PRO A 93 37.51 9.65 -36.77
N ASN A 94 36.39 10.26 -37.18
CA ASN A 94 36.34 11.57 -37.82
C ASN A 94 35.61 12.63 -36.98
N ASP A 95 35.26 12.33 -35.72
CA ASP A 95 34.58 13.29 -34.84
C ASP A 95 35.59 14.33 -34.32
N VAL A 96 35.19 15.60 -34.31
CA VAL A 96 36.00 16.72 -33.80
C VAL A 96 35.40 17.21 -32.49
N ILE A 97 36.18 17.14 -31.41
CA ILE A 97 35.77 17.64 -30.10
C ILE A 97 36.15 19.12 -29.99
N VAL A 98 35.15 19.97 -29.76
CA VAL A 98 35.34 21.42 -29.53
C VAL A 98 35.00 21.72 -28.07
N SER A 99 36.02 21.94 -27.24
CA SER A 99 35.83 22.47 -25.89
C SER A 99 35.87 23.99 -25.93
N ILE A 100 34.78 24.63 -25.52
CA ILE A 100 34.68 26.10 -25.45
C ILE A 100 34.86 26.52 -24.00
N ASP A 101 35.70 27.52 -23.76
CA ASP A 101 35.80 28.12 -22.43
C ASP A 101 34.57 28.99 -22.17
N MET A 102 33.85 28.69 -21.08
CA MET A 102 32.62 29.40 -20.71
C MET A 102 32.87 30.86 -20.34
N SER A 103 34.12 31.24 -20.04
CA SER A 103 34.51 32.63 -19.76
C SER A 103 34.59 33.53 -21.00
N ASP A 104 34.73 32.95 -22.20
CA ASP A 104 34.76 33.68 -23.48
C ASP A 104 33.36 33.94 -24.06
N LEU A 105 32.32 33.30 -23.51
CA LEU A 105 30.92 33.50 -23.91
C LEU A 105 30.35 34.74 -23.20
N LYS A 106 30.22 35.84 -23.94
CA LYS A 106 29.53 37.06 -23.50
C LYS A 106 28.03 36.81 -23.43
N PHE A 107 27.55 36.36 -22.27
CA PHE A 107 26.13 36.44 -21.90
C PHE A 107 25.80 37.85 -21.38
#